data_AF-A0A920PI20-F1
#
_entry.id   AF-A0A920PI20-F1
#
_cell.length_a   1.000
_cell.length_b   1.000
_cell.length_c   1.000
_cell.angle_alpha   90.00
_cell.angle_beta   90.00
_cell.angle_gamma   90.00
#
_symmetry.space_group_name_H-M   'P 1'
#
loop_
_entity.id
_entity.type
_entity.pdbx_description
1 polymer ?
#
loop_
_entity_poly.entity_id
_entity_poly.type
_entity_poly.pdbx_seq_one_letter_code
_entity_poly.pdbx_strand_id
1 'polypeptide(L)'
;MKELFGQERKAVLCKEITKIYESFIGNNFMEITDYIKEHQDKLKGEFTIIVEGNRELSIDLQKIDKILDILQSQISSKDAIKICSIITGYKKSTIYKRLLERKQ
;
A
#
# COMPACT_ATOMS: atom_id res chain seq x y z
N MET A 1 -6.46 -14.70 -2.78
CA MET A 1 -6.24 -13.51 -1.91
C MET A 1 -4.97 -13.65 -1.08
N LYS A 2 -4.88 -14.63 -0.16
CA LYS A 2 -3.68 -14.93 0.65
C LYS A 2 -2.39 -15.05 -0.18
N GLU A 3 -2.42 -15.79 -1.29
CA GLU A 3 -1.25 -16.01 -2.17
C GLU A 3 -0.80 -14.74 -2.91
N LEU A 4 -1.72 -13.83 -3.22
CA LEU A 4 -1.44 -12.62 -4.01
C LEU A 4 -1.08 -11.42 -3.13
N PHE A 5 -1.74 -11.26 -1.99
CA PHE A 5 -1.56 -10.11 -1.10
C PHE A 5 -0.67 -10.38 0.11
N GLY A 6 -0.32 -11.64 0.36
CA GLY A 6 0.41 -12.08 1.53
C GLY A 6 -0.51 -12.47 2.69
N GLN A 7 -0.04 -13.36 3.55
CA GLN A 7 -0.83 -13.93 4.66
C GLN A 7 -1.14 -12.88 5.73
N GLU A 8 -0.17 -11.99 5.98
CA GLU A 8 -0.24 -10.94 6.99
C GLU A 8 -1.01 -9.69 6.54
N ARG A 9 -1.49 -9.64 5.28
CA ARG A 9 -2.25 -8.49 4.82
C ARG A 9 -3.51 -8.36 5.66
N LYS A 10 -3.67 -7.18 6.27
CA LYS A 10 -4.86 -6.87 7.05
C LYS A 10 -6.10 -6.98 6.19
N ALA A 11 -7.05 -7.77 6.68
CA ALA A 11 -8.32 -7.99 6.05
C ALA A 11 -9.32 -8.44 7.12
N VAL A 12 -10.59 -8.13 6.91
CA VAL A 12 -11.69 -8.60 7.76
C VAL A 12 -12.73 -9.24 6.86
N LEU A 13 -13.18 -10.44 7.22
CA LEU A 13 -14.34 -11.08 6.62
C LEU A 13 -15.57 -10.70 7.42
N CYS A 14 -16.47 -9.98 6.80
CA CYS A 14 -17.74 -9.58 7.39
C CYS A 14 -18.86 -10.46 6.84
N LYS A 15 -19.77 -10.85 7.71
CA LYS A 15 -20.94 -11.66 7.37
C LYS A 15 -22.20 -10.86 7.69
N GLU A 16 -23.10 -10.75 6.72
CA GLU A 16 -24.44 -10.19 6.91
C GLU A 16 -24.46 -8.75 7.46
N ILE A 17 -23.61 -7.85 6.89
CA ILE A 17 -23.37 -6.45 7.33
C ILE A 17 -24.65 -5.59 7.49
N THR A 18 -25.80 -6.00 6.95
CA THR A 18 -27.07 -5.27 7.03
C THR A 18 -28.07 -5.87 8.01
N LYS A 19 -27.73 -6.99 8.65
CA LYS A 19 -28.60 -7.72 9.58
C LYS A 19 -28.21 -7.46 11.03
N ILE A 20 -29.16 -7.61 11.95
CA ILE A 20 -28.96 -7.43 13.40
C ILE A 20 -27.84 -8.33 13.94
N TYR A 21 -27.62 -9.49 13.31
CA TYR A 21 -26.61 -10.47 13.70
C TYR A 21 -25.40 -10.44 12.75
N GLU A 22 -24.80 -9.27 12.57
CA GLU A 22 -23.55 -9.14 11.83
C GLU A 22 -22.39 -9.87 12.55
N SER A 23 -21.39 -10.31 11.79
CA SER A 23 -20.20 -10.95 12.35
C SER A 23 -18.96 -10.52 11.59
N PHE A 24 -17.88 -10.24 12.33
CA PHE A 24 -16.58 -9.85 11.80
C PHE A 24 -15.54 -10.89 12.19
N ILE A 25 -14.80 -11.40 11.20
CA ILE A 25 -13.93 -12.56 11.34
C ILE A 25 -12.52 -12.19 10.87
N GLY A 26 -11.56 -12.39 11.78
CA GLY A 26 -10.11 -12.25 11.55
C GLY A 26 -9.62 -10.82 11.32
N ASN A 27 -8.31 -10.63 11.47
CA ASN A 27 -7.63 -9.36 11.23
C ASN A 27 -6.68 -9.39 10.01
N ASN A 28 -6.40 -10.57 9.46
CA ASN A 28 -5.56 -10.79 8.29
C ASN A 28 -6.02 -12.05 7.52
N PHE A 29 -5.44 -12.30 6.34
CA PHE A 29 -5.82 -13.46 5.53
C PHE A 29 -5.44 -14.81 6.16
N MET A 30 -4.45 -14.87 7.05
CA MET A 30 -4.13 -16.11 7.77
C MET A 30 -5.29 -16.50 8.70
N GLU A 31 -5.66 -15.61 9.61
CA GLU A 31 -6.75 -15.82 10.58
C GLU A 31 -8.09 -16.13 9.90
N ILE A 32 -8.41 -15.40 8.83
CA ILE A 32 -9.63 -15.66 8.05
C ILE A 32 -9.60 -17.06 7.44
N THR A 33 -8.48 -17.47 6.86
CA THR A 33 -8.35 -18.79 6.22
C THR A 33 -8.49 -19.91 7.25
N ASP A 34 -7.89 -19.75 8.42
CA ASP A 34 -7.92 -20.75 9.47
C ASP A 34 -9.33 -20.88 10.06
N TYR A 35 -10.02 -19.74 10.30
CA TYR A 35 -11.42 -19.74 10.71
C TYR A 35 -12.33 -20.50 9.73
N ILE A 36 -12.19 -20.22 8.43
CA ILE A 36 -12.99 -20.85 7.36
C ILE A 36 -12.77 -22.37 7.34
N LYS A 37 -11.53 -22.83 7.54
CA LYS A 37 -11.20 -24.27 7.57
C LYS A 37 -11.85 -24.97 8.75
N GLU A 38 -11.84 -24.34 9.92
CA GLU A 38 -12.41 -24.89 11.15
C GLU A 38 -13.94 -24.84 11.18
N HIS A 39 -14.56 -23.88 10.49
CA HIS A 39 -16.00 -23.57 10.60
C HIS A 39 -16.72 -23.63 9.25
N GLN A 40 -16.53 -24.70 8.49
CA GLN A 40 -17.14 -24.86 7.16
C GLN A 40 -18.68 -24.78 7.18
N ASP A 41 -19.30 -25.22 8.27
CA ASP A 41 -20.75 -25.17 8.51
C ASP A 41 -21.29 -23.73 8.63
N LYS A 42 -20.44 -22.77 9.01
CA LYS A 42 -20.80 -21.36 9.21
C LYS A 42 -20.67 -20.49 7.95
N LEU A 43 -20.28 -21.06 6.81
CA LEU A 43 -20.01 -20.37 5.54
C LEU A 43 -21.26 -20.06 4.68
N LYS A 44 -22.46 -20.10 5.25
CA LYS A 44 -23.70 -19.75 4.55
C LYS A 44 -24.10 -18.29 4.80
N GLY A 45 -24.63 -17.64 3.77
CA GLY A 45 -25.11 -16.25 3.81
C GLY A 45 -24.26 -15.32 2.95
N GLU A 46 -24.50 -14.02 3.09
CA GLU A 46 -23.75 -12.99 2.36
C GLU A 46 -22.47 -12.60 3.10
N PHE A 47 -21.37 -12.46 2.35
CA PHE A 47 -20.07 -12.08 2.88
C PHE A 47 -19.51 -10.87 2.14
N THR A 48 -18.87 -9.99 2.90
CA THR A 48 -18.10 -8.84 2.40
C THR A 48 -16.70 -8.95 2.96
N ILE A 49 -15.68 -8.78 2.12
CA ILE A 49 -14.28 -8.77 2.58
C ILE A 49 -13.76 -7.34 2.44
N ILE A 50 -13.28 -6.79 3.55
CA ILE A 50 -12.57 -5.51 3.58
C ILE A 50 -11.08 -5.82 3.61
N VAL A 51 -10.32 -5.28 2.67
CA VAL A 51 -8.88 -5.52 2.56
C VAL A 51 -8.13 -4.20 2.70
N GLU A 52 -7.09 -4.18 3.52
CA GLU A 52 -6.23 -2.99 3.64
C GLU A 52 -5.52 -2.73 2.31
N GLY A 53 -5.61 -1.49 1.84
CA GLY A 53 -4.88 -1.02 0.66
C GLY A 53 -3.37 -1.11 0.87
N ASN A 54 -2.62 -1.28 -0.22
CA ASN A 54 -1.16 -1.27 -0.12
C ASN A 54 -0.69 0.12 0.33
N ARG A 55 0.00 0.19 1.48
CA ARG A 55 0.60 1.44 1.99
C ARG A 55 1.98 1.73 1.42
N GLU A 56 2.59 0.76 0.75
CA GLU A 56 3.79 1.03 -0.03
C GLU A 56 3.39 1.79 -1.28
N LEU A 57 3.42 3.12 -1.18
CA LEU A 57 3.86 3.94 -2.30
C LEU A 57 5.29 3.48 -2.58
N SER A 58 5.47 2.42 -3.37
CA SER A 58 6.78 2.07 -3.89
C SER A 58 7.29 3.31 -4.62
N ILE A 59 8.22 4.02 -3.99
CA ILE A 59 8.77 5.23 -4.57
C ILE A 59 9.52 4.78 -5.81
N ASP A 60 9.09 5.25 -6.97
CA ASP A 60 9.78 4.98 -8.23
C ASP A 60 11.07 5.82 -8.26
N LEU A 61 12.12 5.25 -7.66
CA LEU A 61 13.43 5.88 -7.56
C LEU A 61 14.02 6.14 -8.95
N GLN A 62 13.80 5.25 -9.92
CA GLN A 62 14.31 5.43 -11.27
C GLN A 62 13.66 6.65 -11.96
N LYS A 63 12.35 6.85 -11.76
CA LYS A 63 11.66 8.04 -12.25
C LYS A 63 12.15 9.31 -11.57
N ILE A 64 12.34 9.29 -10.25
CA ILE A 64 12.94 10.42 -9.52
C ILE A 64 14.32 10.74 -10.10
N ASP A 65 15.15 9.73 -10.32
CA ASP A 65 16.53 9.91 -10.76
C ASP A 65 16.60 10.58 -12.13
N LYS A 66 15.82 10.06 -13.10
CA LYS A 66 15.72 10.63 -14.45
C LYS A 66 15.27 12.09 -14.44
N ILE A 67 14.28 12.44 -13.61
CA ILE A 67 13.80 13.82 -13.49
C ILE A 67 14.89 14.72 -12.90
N LEU A 68 15.55 14.26 -11.84
CA LEU A 68 16.63 15.02 -11.21
C LEU A 68 17.82 15.23 -12.16
N ASP A 69 18.19 14.24 -12.98
CA ASP A 69 19.27 14.37 -13.98
C ASP A 69 19.00 15.51 -14.97
N ILE A 70 17.77 15.56 -15.49
CA ILE A 70 17.35 16.60 -16.43
C ILE A 70 17.37 17.97 -15.73
N LEU A 71 16.79 18.07 -14.54
CA LEU A 71 16.62 19.34 -13.85
C LEU A 71 17.94 19.91 -13.31
N GLN A 72 18.83 19.08 -12.74
CA GLN A 72 20.09 19.56 -12.17
C GLN A 72 21.06 20.15 -13.20
N SER A 73 20.86 19.87 -14.49
CA SER A 73 21.62 20.50 -15.58
C SER A 73 21.20 21.95 -15.85
N GLN A 74 20.01 22.37 -15.41
CA GLN A 74 19.42 23.68 -15.76
C GLN A 74 19.12 24.57 -14.55
N ILE A 75 18.87 23.98 -13.38
CA ILE A 75 18.40 24.72 -12.19
C ILE A 75 19.10 24.26 -10.91
N SER A 76 18.94 25.06 -9.85
CA SER A 76 19.47 24.74 -8.53
C SER A 76 18.90 23.42 -8.01
N SER A 77 19.68 22.70 -7.18
CA SER A 77 19.20 21.45 -6.56
C SER A 77 17.92 21.64 -5.74
N LYS A 78 17.74 22.83 -5.13
CA LYS A 78 16.54 23.19 -4.37
C LYS A 78 15.30 23.26 -5.26
N ASP A 79 15.43 23.86 -6.43
CA ASP A 79 14.33 23.98 -7.38
C ASP A 79 14.05 22.66 -8.09
N ALA A 80 15.10 21.88 -8.40
CA ALA A 80 14.97 20.52 -8.95
C ALA A 80 14.15 19.61 -8.02
N ILE A 81 14.44 19.62 -6.71
CA ILE A 81 13.66 18.86 -5.72
C ILE A 81 12.21 19.34 -5.67
N LYS A 82 11.98 20.66 -5.70
CA LYS A 82 10.63 21.23 -5.67
C LYS A 82 9.82 20.78 -6.89
N ILE A 83 10.38 20.89 -8.09
CA ILE A 83 9.70 20.51 -9.34
C ILE A 83 9.51 18.99 -9.42
N CYS A 84 10.53 18.19 -9.07
CA CYS A 84 10.41 16.74 -9.04
C CYS A 84 9.30 16.28 -8.07
N SER A 85 9.14 16.94 -6.92
CA SER A 85 8.05 16.67 -5.97
C SER A 85 6.67 16.96 -6.56
N ILE A 86 6.55 18.03 -7.34
CA ILE A 86 5.30 18.38 -8.04
C ILE A 86 4.98 17.34 -9.12
N ILE A 87 5.97 16.93 -9.93
CA ILE A 87 5.78 15.97 -11.03
C ILE A 87 5.43 14.57 -10.52
N THR A 88 6.07 14.14 -9.44
CA THR A 88 5.96 12.75 -8.95
C THR A 88 4.94 12.57 -7.83
N GLY A 89 4.54 13.65 -7.15
CA GLY A 89 3.72 13.60 -5.94
C GLY A 89 4.46 13.11 -4.70
N TYR A 90 5.74 12.71 -4.80
CA TYR A 90 6.53 12.28 -3.65
C TYR A 90 6.96 13.48 -2.78
N LYS A 91 7.15 13.22 -1.48
CA LYS A 91 7.59 14.24 -0.53
C LYS A 91 8.99 14.75 -0.88
N LYS A 92 9.20 16.06 -0.74
CA LYS A 92 10.52 16.70 -0.96
C LYS A 92 11.63 16.06 -0.12
N SER A 93 11.33 15.62 1.11
CA SER A 93 12.29 14.95 1.99
C SER A 93 12.79 13.64 1.40
N THR A 94 11.91 12.85 0.78
CA THR A 94 12.25 11.62 0.07
C THR A 94 13.18 11.89 -1.11
N ILE A 95 12.83 12.87 -1.94
CA ILE A 95 13.61 13.23 -3.13
C ILE A 95 14.98 13.81 -2.74
N TYR A 96 15.03 14.62 -1.68
CA TYR A 96 16.28 15.15 -1.13
C TYR A 96 17.20 14.02 -0.64
N LYS A 97 16.65 13.07 0.13
CA LYS A 97 17.41 11.91 0.60
C LYS A 97 17.98 11.12 -0.58
N ARG A 98 17.17 10.85 -1.61
CA ARG A 98 17.62 10.19 -2.84
C ARG A 98 18.74 10.97 -3.53
N LEU A 99 18.63 12.30 -3.60
CA LEU A 99 19.65 13.13 -4.21
C LEU A 99 20.99 13.09 -3.46
N LEU A 100 20.97 12.98 -2.13
CA LEU A 100 22.18 12.82 -1.32
C LEU A 100 22.83 11.45 -1.54
N GLU A 101 22.03 10.37 -1.54
CA GLU A 101 22.50 9.00 -1.78
C GLU A 101 23.22 8.85 -3.13
N ARG A 102 22.87 9.69 -4.12
CA ARG A 102 23.48 9.69 -5.45
C ARG A 102 24.82 10.43 -5.56
N LYS A 103 25.16 11.25 -4.56
CA LYS A 103 26.40 12.04 -4.53
C LYS A 103 27.54 11.35 -3.77
N GLN A 104 27.24 10.25 -3.08
CA GLN A 104 28.23 9.34 -2.52
C GLN A 104 28.67 8.34 -3.59
#